data_AF-A0A161Z4Q8-F1
#
_entry.id   AF-A0A161Z4Q8-F1
#
_cell.length_a   1.000
_cell.length_b   1.000
_cell.length_c   1.000
_cell.angle_alpha   90.00
_cell.angle_beta   90.00
_cell.angle_gamma   90.00
#
_symmetry.space_group_name_H-M   'P 1'
#
loop_
_entity.id
_entity.type
_entity.pdbx_description
1 polymer ?
#
loop_
_entity_poly.entity_id
_entity_poly.type
_entity_poly.pdbx_seq_one_letter_code
_entity_poly.pdbx_strand_id
1 'polypeptide(L)' 'MDTVRWQVINSSTAELEINYGQKWAKVRLENLVFDTELKPEDFYKKCLAELFTAINAKGVHWTDRP' A
#
# COMPACT_ATOMS: atom_id res chain seq x y z
N MET A 1 -6.17 -0.53 -15.49
CA MET A 1 -6.09 0.74 -14.77
C MET A 1 -5.84 0.38 -13.32
N ASP A 2 -4.73 0.81 -12.76
CA ASP A 2 -4.32 0.38 -11.43
C ASP A 2 -5.25 1.02 -10.39
N THR A 3 -5.72 0.22 -9.44
CA THR A 3 -6.63 0.72 -8.40
C THR A 3 -6.00 0.51 -7.04
N VAL A 4 -6.06 1.56 -6.22
CA VAL A 4 -5.58 1.56 -4.84
C VAL A 4 -6.77 1.85 -3.95
N ARG A 5 -7.05 0.93 -3.02
CA ARG A 5 -8.10 1.09 -2.01
C ARG A 5 -7.46 1.16 -0.64
N TRP A 6 -7.84 2.17 0.13
CA TRP A 6 -7.43 2.36 1.50
C TRP A 6 -8.61 2.13 2.43
N GLN A 7 -8.39 1.38 3.50
CA GLN A 7 -9.36 1.17 4.54
C GLN A 7 -8.68 1.25 5.90
N VAL A 8 -9.13 2.19 6.75
CA VAL A 8 -8.74 2.21 8.16
C VAL A 8 -9.57 1.17 8.89
N ILE A 9 -8.91 0.19 9.51
CA ILE A 9 -9.57 -0.89 10.27
C ILE A 9 -9.79 -0.44 11.72
N ASN A 10 -8.78 0.23 12.31
CA ASN A 10 -8.84 0.81 13.65
C ASN A 10 -7.82 1.95 13.80
N SER A 11 -7.67 2.49 15.01
CA SER A 11 -6.80 3.65 15.31
C SER A 11 -5.30 3.43 15.09
N SER A 12 -4.85 2.22 14.77
CA SER A 12 -3.44 1.92 14.50
C SER A 12 -3.22 0.97 13.33
N THR A 13 -4.29 0.59 12.62
CA THR A 13 -4.24 -0.42 11.57
C THR A 13 -4.99 0.06 10.35
N ALA A 14 -4.35 -0.06 9.19
CA ALA A 14 -4.98 0.14 7.90
C ALA A 14 -4.65 -0.99 6.94
N GLU A 15 -5.56 -1.21 6.00
CA GLU A 15 -5.38 -2.13 4.89
C GLU A 15 -5.34 -1.34 3.58
N LEU A 16 -4.36 -1.69 2.75
CA LEU A 16 -4.24 -1.20 1.40
C LEU A 16 -4.40 -2.37 0.44
N GLU A 17 -5.38 -2.29 -0.45
CA GLU A 17 -5.55 -3.22 -1.55
C GLU A 17 -5.15 -2.54 -2.85
N ILE A 18 -4.24 -3.19 -3.58
CA ILE A 18 -3.70 -2.68 -4.84
C ILE A 18 -3.98 -3.70 -5.91
N ASN A 19 -4.64 -3.28 -6.98
CA ASN A 19 -4.70 -4.01 -8.23
C ASN A 19 -3.67 -3.39 -9.19
N TYR A 20 -2.69 -4.20 -9.60
CA TYR A 20 -1.69 -3.83 -10.59
C TYR A 20 -1.58 -4.93 -11.65
N GLY A 21 -1.82 -4.59 -12.92
CA GLY A 21 -1.65 -5.55 -14.03
C GLY A 21 -2.46 -6.84 -13.87
N GLN A 22 -3.69 -6.75 -13.38
CA GLN A 22 -4.59 -7.87 -13.03
C GLN A 22 -4.18 -8.71 -11.81
N LYS A 23 -3.08 -8.38 -11.13
CA LYS A 23 -2.69 -8.99 -9.85
C LYS A 23 -3.17 -8.13 -8.69
N TRP A 24 -3.56 -8.79 -7.60
CA TRP A 24 -3.98 -8.13 -6.37
C TRP A 24 -2.94 -8.34 -5.27
N ALA A 25 -2.57 -7.24 -4.59
CA ALA A 25 -1.77 -7.27 -3.39
C ALA A 25 -2.55 -6.62 -2.24
N LYS A 26 -2.56 -7.28 -1.08
CA LYS A 26 -3.13 -6.75 0.14
C LYS A 26 -2.01 -6.51 1.13
N VAL A 27 -1.82 -5.26 1.53
CA VAL A 27 -0.81 -4.84 2.50
C VAL A 27 -1.53 -4.38 3.75
N ARG A 28 -1.30 -5.06 4.86
CA ARG A 28 -1.73 -4.60 6.18
C ARG A 28 -0.61 -3.76 6.79
N LEU A 29 -0.94 -2.54 7.18
CA LEU A 29 -0.06 -1.66 7.92
C LEU A 29 -0.53 -1.64 9.37
N GLU A 30 0.35 -2.03 10.29
CA GLU A 30 0.09 -2.10 11.73
C GLU A 30 0.94 -1.05 12.45
N ASN A 31 0.52 -0.68 13.66
CA ASN A 31 1.20 0.32 14.49
C ASN A 31 1.32 1.71 13.82
N LEU A 32 0.31 2.07 13.02
CA LEU A 32 0.22 3.40 12.43
C LEU A 32 0.01 4.45 13.52
N VAL A 33 0.84 5.47 13.52
CA VAL A 33 0.64 6.67 14.32
C VAL A 33 -0.01 7.70 13.41
N PHE A 34 -1.33 7.81 13.50
CA PHE A 34 -2.08 8.83 12.79
C PHE A 34 -1.88 10.16 13.52
N ASP A 35 -0.89 10.93 13.08
CA ASP A 35 -0.74 12.31 13.51
C ASP A 35 -1.96 13.11 13.01
N THR A 36 -2.60 13.85 13.90
CA THR A 36 -3.86 14.56 13.64
C THR A 36 -3.70 15.74 12.68
N GLU A 37 -2.48 16.20 12.42
CA GLU A 37 -2.20 17.35 11.55
C GLU A 37 -1.95 16.97 10.08
N LEU A 38 -1.54 15.73 9.83
CA LEU A 38 -1.29 15.21 8.48
C LEU A 38 -2.37 14.20 8.14
N LYS A 39 -3.06 14.36 7.00
CA LYS A 39 -3.93 13.31 6.46
C LYS A 39 -3.05 12.11 6.11
N PRO A 40 -2.95 11.07 6.96
CA PRO A 40 -1.92 10.05 6.85
C PRO A 40 -2.13 9.21 5.59
N GLU A 41 -3.40 9.10 5.19
CA GLU A 41 -3.87 8.41 4.00
C GLU A 41 -3.17 8.86 2.72
N ASP A 42 -3.02 10.17 2.47
CA ASP A 42 -2.43 10.66 1.22
C ASP A 42 -0.93 10.35 1.16
N PHE A 43 -0.25 10.45 2.31
CA PHE A 43 1.17 10.09 2.44
C PHE A 43 1.38 8.59 2.15
N TYR A 44 0.65 7.71 2.85
CA TYR A 44 0.80 6.26 2.69
C TYR A 44 0.41 5.79 1.28
N LYS A 45 -0.66 6.34 0.70
CA LYS A 45 -1.04 6.06 -0.69
C LYS A 45 0.08 6.42 -1.66
N LYS A 46 0.70 7.59 -1.50
CA LYS A 46 1.79 8.05 -2.37
C LYS A 46 3.05 7.19 -2.23
N CYS A 47 3.48 6.90 -0.99
CA CYS A 47 4.64 6.04 -0.75
C CYS A 47 4.46 4.64 -1.34
N LEU A 48 3.27 4.06 -1.21
CA LEU A 48 2.98 2.73 -1.73
C LEU A 48 2.91 2.75 -3.27
N ALA A 49 2.28 3.75 -3.88
CA ALA A 49 2.29 3.91 -5.34
C ALA A 49 3.73 4.03 -5.91
N GLU A 50 4.60 4.80 -5.26
CA GLU A 50 6.01 4.94 -5.65
C GLU A 50 6.79 3.63 -5.48
N LEU A 51 6.58 2.91 -4.37
CA LEU A 51 7.19 1.60 -4.12
C LEU A 51 6.81 0.59 -5.22
N PHE A 52 5.52 0.49 -5.56
CA PHE A 52 5.06 -0.42 -6.62
C PHE A 52 5.55 0.01 -8.00
N THR A 53 5.62 1.31 -8.27
CA THR A 53 6.25 1.83 -9.50
C THR A 53 7.72 1.42 -9.58
N ALA A 54 8.47 1.54 -8.49
CA ALA A 54 9.88 1.14 -8.43
C ALA A 54 10.08 -0.37 -8.59
N ILE A 55 9.21 -1.18 -7.98
CA ILE A 55 9.19 -2.66 -8.13
C ILE A 55 9.02 -3.03 -9.61
N ASN A 56 8.07 -2.40 -10.30
CA ASN A 56 7.78 -2.68 -11.70
C ASN A 56 8.87 -2.16 -12.65
N ALA A 57 9.43 -0.98 -12.37
CA ALA A 57 10.48 -0.38 -13.19
C ALA A 57 11.78 -1.18 -13.18
N LYS A 58 12.03 -1.99 -12.14
CA LYS A 58 13.28 -2.77 -11.99
C LYS A 58 13.15 -4.26 -12.32
N GLY A 59 12.00 -4.75 -12.79
CA GLY A 59 11.82 -6.18 -13.06
C GLY A 59 12.03 -7.04 -11.81
N VAL A 60 11.63 -6.53 -10.64
CA VAL A 60 11.82 -7.24 -9.37
C VAL A 60 10.86 -8.42 -9.32
N HIS A 61 11.40 -9.63 -9.40
CA HIS A 61 10.65 -10.86 -9.21
C HIS A 61 10.47 -11.13 -7.72
N TRP A 62 9.22 -11.06 -7.25
CA TRP A 62 8.87 -11.49 -5.90
C TRP A 62 8.73 -13.02 -5.90
N THR A 63 9.46 -13.68 -5.02
CA THR A 63 9.22 -15.08 -4.69
C THR A 63 8.14 -15.13 -3.61
N ASP A 64 7.04 -15.82 -3.87
CA ASP A 64 6.13 -16.22 -2.81
C ASP A 64 6.95 -16.97 -1.76
N ARG A 65 6.88 -16.52 -0.49
CA ARG A 65 7.41 -17.35 0.60
C ARG A 65 6.50 -18.57 0.72
N PRO A 66 7.05 -19.79 0.76
CA PRO A 66 6.28 -21.01 0.96
C PRO A 66 5.56 -21.02 2.32
#